data_AF-G5BZI3-F1
#
_entry.id   AF-G5BZI3-F1
#
_cell.length_a   1.000
_cell.length_b   1.000
_cell.length_c   1.000
_cell.angle_alpha   90.00
_cell.angle_beta   90.00
_cell.angle_gamma   90.00
#
_symmetry.space_group_name_H-M   'P 1'
#
loop_
_entity.id
_entity.type
_entity.pdbx_description
1 polymer ?
#
loop_
_entity_poly.entity_id
_entity_poly.type
_entity_poly.pdbx_seq_one_letter_code
_entity_poly.pdbx_strand_id
1 'polypeptide(L)'
;MVAAVFPWRFTLRAFSTAMTRATHARRPSPHTGERTSKSERQMRRQALPPRTEKMAVDQDWPSVYPVAVPFKPSAVPLPVWMGYPVKTGVPMKKEGNLELLKIPNFLHLTPVAIKKHCQALKDFCTEWPAALGSDEKCAKHFPIETDTANYVSSGPSVRNPKARG
;
A
#
# COMPACT_ATOMS: atom_id res chain seq x y z
N MET A 1 -18.91 25.08 45.05
CA MET A 1 -18.53 23.74 44.55
C MET A 1 -17.54 23.98 43.41
N VAL A 2 -16.26 23.68 43.65
CA VAL A 2 -15.12 24.08 42.81
C VAL A 2 -14.68 22.88 41.96
N ALA A 3 -14.49 23.07 40.66
CA ALA A 3 -13.66 22.23 39.78
C ALA A 3 -13.20 23.12 38.61
N ALA A 4 -12.02 23.73 38.70
CA ALA A 4 -10.72 23.19 38.26
C ALA A 4 -10.51 23.32 36.74
N VAL A 5 -10.05 24.51 36.34
CA VAL A 5 -9.45 24.79 35.02
C VAL A 5 -8.02 24.23 35.05
N PHE A 6 -7.72 23.24 34.21
CA PHE A 6 -6.36 22.73 34.03
C PHE A 6 -5.65 23.50 32.89
N PRO A 7 -4.57 24.25 33.17
CA PRO A 7 -3.76 24.85 32.12
C PRO A 7 -2.75 23.82 31.59
N TRP A 8 -2.90 23.45 30.32
CA TRP A 8 -1.93 22.61 29.63
C TRP A 8 -0.65 23.40 29.35
N ARG A 9 0.42 23.15 30.11
CA ARG A 9 1.75 23.72 29.87
C ARG A 9 2.48 22.89 28.82
N PHE A 10 2.57 23.40 27.59
CA PHE A 10 3.55 22.90 26.62
C PHE A 10 4.94 23.43 26.97
N THR A 11 5.78 22.59 27.58
CA THR A 11 7.22 22.89 27.69
C THR A 11 7.95 22.40 26.45
N LEU A 12 8.37 23.32 25.58
CA LEU A 12 9.29 23.04 24.48
C LEU A 12 10.69 22.79 25.07
N ARG A 13 11.19 21.56 24.96
CA ARG A 13 12.55 21.19 25.37
C ARG A 13 13.51 21.57 24.25
N ALA A 14 14.21 22.68 24.41
CA ALA A 14 15.30 23.07 23.52
C ALA A 14 16.51 22.16 23.77
N PHE A 15 16.98 21.46 22.73
CA PHE A 15 18.27 20.76 22.77
C PHE A 15 19.34 21.72 22.24
N SER A 16 20.20 22.21 23.14
CA SER A 16 21.39 22.99 22.82
C SER A 16 22.59 22.05 22.74
N THR A 17 23.17 21.90 21.55
CA THR A 17 24.39 21.09 21.36
C THR A 17 25.59 22.02 21.38
N ALA A 18 26.31 22.06 22.51
CA ALA A 18 27.60 22.73 22.61
C ALA A 18 28.67 21.87 21.93
N MET A 19 29.36 22.40 20.90
CA MET A 19 30.53 21.77 20.31
C MET A 19 31.78 22.15 21.11
N THR A 20 32.41 21.20 21.79
CA THR A 20 33.73 21.39 22.42
C THR A 20 34.83 21.08 21.41
N ARG A 21 35.72 22.06 21.19
CA ARG A 21 36.87 21.95 20.29
C ARG A 21 38.01 21.21 21.01
N ALA A 22 38.25 19.95 20.65
CA ALA A 22 39.36 19.17 21.20
C ALA A 22 40.68 19.58 20.53
N THR A 23 41.63 20.05 21.33
CA THR A 23 43.02 20.32 20.93
C THR A 23 43.86 19.04 20.93
N HIS A 24 44.79 18.99 19.99
CA HIS A 24 45.61 17.84 19.61
C HIS A 24 46.65 17.48 20.69
N ALA A 25 46.85 16.18 20.97
CA ALA A 25 48.07 15.66 21.57
C ALA A 25 48.55 14.44 20.79
N ARG A 26 49.69 14.57 20.10
CA ARG A 26 50.41 13.45 19.46
C ARG A 26 51.20 12.70 20.55
N ARG A 27 51.02 11.37 20.64
CA ARG A 27 51.97 10.44 21.29
C ARG A 27 52.33 9.33 20.30
N PRO A 28 53.61 8.95 20.13
CA PRO A 28 53.98 7.85 19.26
C PRO A 28 54.28 6.54 19.99
N SER A 29 53.96 5.43 19.29
CA SER A 29 54.53 4.06 19.36
C SER A 29 54.12 3.15 20.54
N PRO A 30 54.35 1.80 20.50
CA PRO A 30 54.65 0.88 19.38
C PRO A 30 53.77 -0.40 19.34
N HIS A 31 53.82 -1.09 18.19
CA HIS A 31 53.76 -2.55 18.01
C HIS A 31 52.53 -3.41 18.41
N THR A 32 52.06 -4.14 17.38
CA THR A 32 51.46 -5.48 17.38
C THR A 32 50.04 -5.64 17.93
N GLY A 33 49.08 -5.50 17.03
CA GLY A 33 47.78 -6.14 17.12
C GLY A 33 47.31 -6.39 15.70
N GLU A 34 47.25 -7.64 15.29
CA GLU A 34 46.75 -8.05 13.98
C GLU A 34 45.46 -7.29 13.67
N ARG A 35 45.52 -6.48 12.61
CA ARG A 35 44.35 -5.83 12.07
C ARG A 35 43.57 -6.93 11.34
N THR A 36 42.83 -7.75 12.10
CA THR A 36 41.87 -8.70 11.54
C THR A 36 41.04 -7.93 10.55
N SER A 37 41.18 -8.30 9.29
CA SER A 37 40.61 -7.59 8.17
C SER A 37 39.10 -7.47 8.40
N LYS A 38 38.57 -6.25 8.26
CA LYS A 38 37.12 -6.04 8.13
C LYS A 38 36.49 -6.82 6.95
N SER A 39 37.27 -7.63 6.22
CA SER A 39 36.84 -8.44 5.08
C SER A 39 35.96 -9.63 5.46
N GLU A 40 35.98 -10.08 6.72
CA GLU A 40 35.09 -11.16 7.18
C GLU A 40 33.66 -10.69 7.45
N ARG A 41 33.42 -9.36 7.51
CA ARG A 41 32.20 -8.80 8.12
C ARG A 41 30.96 -8.69 7.24
N GLN A 42 30.96 -9.21 6.01
CA GLN A 42 29.71 -9.37 5.27
C GLN A 42 29.75 -10.66 4.46
N MET A 43 29.55 -11.79 5.14
CA MET A 43 28.96 -12.97 4.51
C MET A 43 27.72 -12.49 3.73
N ARG A 44 27.75 -12.54 2.40
CA ARG A 44 26.68 -12.00 1.56
C ARG A 44 25.36 -12.64 1.99
N ARG A 45 24.39 -11.83 2.41
CA ARG A 45 23.05 -12.33 2.79
C ARG A 45 22.42 -12.97 1.56
N GLN A 46 22.12 -14.26 1.66
CA GLN A 46 21.41 -14.98 0.61
C GLN A 46 19.92 -14.63 0.66
N ALA A 47 19.31 -14.50 -0.51
CA ALA A 47 17.87 -14.32 -0.61
C ALA A 47 17.16 -15.61 -0.19
N LEU A 48 16.08 -15.46 0.59
CA LEU A 48 15.22 -16.59 0.92
C LEU A 48 14.46 -17.08 -0.31
N PRO A 49 14.11 -18.37 -0.38
CA PRO A 49 13.27 -18.89 -1.45
C PRO A 49 11.92 -18.15 -1.50
N PRO A 50 11.32 -18.00 -2.69
CA PRO A 50 10.06 -17.32 -2.86
C PRO A 50 8.94 -18.04 -2.11
N ARG A 51 7.96 -17.25 -1.61
CA ARG A 51 6.83 -17.81 -0.85
C ARG A 51 5.99 -18.78 -1.69
N THR A 52 6.01 -18.63 -3.02
CA THR A 52 5.28 -19.49 -3.96
C THR A 52 5.57 -20.98 -3.80
N GLU A 53 6.78 -21.37 -3.40
CA GLU A 53 7.15 -22.78 -3.20
C GLU A 53 6.40 -23.43 -2.03
N LYS A 54 5.90 -22.62 -1.08
CA LYS A 54 5.21 -23.09 0.13
C LYS A 54 3.70 -22.97 0.03
N MET A 55 3.17 -22.47 -1.08
CA MET A 55 1.73 -22.21 -1.24
C MET A 55 0.99 -23.50 -1.59
N ALA A 56 -0.09 -23.78 -0.86
CA ALA A 56 -1.01 -24.83 -1.22
C ALA A 56 -1.87 -24.39 -2.41
N VAL A 57 -2.29 -25.35 -3.25
CA VAL A 57 -3.13 -25.07 -4.43
C VAL A 57 -4.51 -24.57 -4.01
N ASP A 58 -5.09 -25.14 -2.96
CA ASP A 58 -6.42 -24.80 -2.45
C ASP A 58 -6.42 -23.63 -1.44
N GLN A 59 -5.35 -22.85 -1.40
CA GLN A 59 -5.22 -21.73 -0.47
C GLN A 59 -6.20 -20.59 -0.79
N ASP A 60 -6.69 -19.91 0.25
CA ASP A 60 -7.51 -18.71 0.10
C ASP A 60 -6.68 -17.54 -0.51
N TRP A 61 -6.90 -17.30 -1.80
CA TRP A 61 -6.22 -16.24 -2.55
C TRP A 61 -6.44 -14.81 -1.98
N PRO A 62 -7.65 -14.40 -1.57
CA PRO A 62 -7.89 -13.12 -0.90
C PRO A 62 -6.98 -12.85 0.31
N SER A 63 -6.56 -13.90 1.03
CA SER A 63 -5.62 -13.75 2.15
C SER A 63 -4.19 -13.43 1.69
N VAL A 64 -3.79 -13.94 0.52
CA VAL A 64 -2.47 -13.67 -0.09
C VAL A 64 -2.39 -12.26 -0.66
N TYR A 65 -3.50 -11.78 -1.25
CA TYR A 65 -3.57 -10.50 -1.94
C TYR A 65 -4.80 -9.68 -1.49
N PRO A 66 -4.80 -9.14 -0.25
CA PRO A 66 -6.00 -8.52 0.32
C PRO A 66 -6.31 -7.11 -0.22
N VAL A 67 -5.29 -6.39 -0.69
CA VAL A 67 -5.40 -4.97 -1.09
C VAL A 67 -4.65 -4.69 -2.40
N ALA A 68 -4.86 -3.51 -2.97
CA ALA A 68 -4.12 -3.05 -4.13
C ALA A 68 -2.62 -2.91 -3.81
N VAL A 69 -1.80 -3.74 -4.45
CA VAL A 69 -0.35 -3.79 -4.26
C VAL A 69 0.32 -3.97 -5.63
N PRO A 70 1.52 -3.42 -5.87
CA PRO A 70 2.31 -3.73 -7.07
C PRO A 70 2.56 -5.22 -7.21
N PHE A 71 2.73 -5.69 -8.45
CA PHE A 71 2.94 -7.11 -8.74
C PHE A 71 4.17 -7.66 -7.99
N LYS A 72 3.95 -8.64 -7.12
CA LYS A 72 5.00 -9.31 -6.33
C LYS A 72 5.31 -10.70 -6.91
N PRO A 73 6.40 -10.86 -7.69
CA PRO A 73 6.70 -12.15 -8.34
C PRO A 73 6.94 -13.28 -7.34
N SER A 74 7.38 -12.98 -6.12
CA SER A 74 7.63 -13.94 -5.04
C SER A 74 6.37 -14.41 -4.31
N ALA A 75 5.22 -13.75 -4.50
CA ALA A 75 3.95 -14.08 -3.85
C ALA A 75 2.90 -14.62 -4.83
N VAL A 76 3.05 -14.35 -6.14
CA VAL A 76 2.13 -14.81 -7.17
C VAL A 76 2.61 -16.16 -7.72
N PRO A 77 1.88 -17.27 -7.50
CA PRO A 77 2.31 -18.62 -7.89
C PRO A 77 2.13 -18.92 -9.39
N LEU A 78 1.72 -17.92 -10.18
CA LEU A 78 1.47 -18.09 -11.61
C LEU A 78 2.77 -17.92 -12.44
N PRO A 79 2.99 -18.74 -13.48
CA PRO A 79 4.09 -18.57 -14.42
C PRO A 79 3.71 -17.55 -15.50
N VAL A 80 3.71 -16.26 -15.14
CA VAL A 80 3.38 -15.16 -16.07
C VAL A 80 4.64 -14.66 -16.76
N TRP A 81 4.60 -14.51 -18.09
CA TRP A 81 5.66 -13.91 -18.89
C TRP A 81 5.14 -12.67 -19.62
N MET A 82 5.99 -11.65 -19.78
CA MET A 82 5.61 -10.40 -20.45
C MET A 82 6.82 -9.70 -21.06
N GLY A 83 6.61 -9.01 -22.17
CA GLY A 83 7.63 -8.25 -22.90
C GLY A 83 7.74 -8.70 -24.35
N TYR A 84 8.32 -7.86 -25.20
CA TYR A 84 8.50 -8.17 -26.61
C TYR A 84 9.58 -9.26 -26.76
N PRO A 85 9.29 -10.40 -27.42
CA PRO A 85 10.28 -11.44 -27.63
C PRO A 85 11.33 -10.97 -28.65
N VAL A 86 12.60 -11.22 -28.36
CA VAL A 86 13.67 -11.08 -29.37
C VAL A 86 13.48 -12.15 -30.46
N LYS A 87 14.09 -11.96 -31.64
CA LYS A 87 13.99 -12.95 -32.74
C LYS A 87 14.36 -14.34 -32.20
N THR A 88 13.46 -15.32 -32.36
CA THR A 88 13.55 -16.70 -31.82
C THR A 88 13.62 -16.85 -30.29
N GLY A 89 13.24 -15.82 -29.51
CA GLY A 89 13.28 -15.83 -28.04
C GLY A 89 11.92 -16.01 -27.35
N VAL A 90 11.96 -16.34 -26.05
CA VAL A 90 10.80 -16.31 -25.16
C VAL A 90 10.64 -14.95 -24.49
N PRO A 91 9.40 -14.53 -24.16
CA PRO A 91 9.17 -13.32 -23.36
C PRO A 91 9.84 -13.41 -21.99
N MET A 92 10.14 -12.25 -21.40
CA MET A 92 10.79 -12.20 -20.08
C MET A 92 9.87 -12.80 -19.00
N LYS A 93 10.46 -13.58 -18.09
CA LYS A 93 9.76 -14.18 -16.95
C LYS A 93 9.28 -13.11 -15.97
N LYS A 94 8.58 -13.50 -14.90
CA LYS A 94 8.05 -12.57 -13.89
C LYS A 94 9.13 -12.00 -12.96
N GLU A 95 10.25 -12.71 -12.78
CA GLU A 95 11.32 -12.26 -11.89
C GLU A 95 12.05 -11.05 -12.51
N GLY A 96 12.02 -9.90 -11.82
CA GLY A 96 12.71 -8.69 -12.26
C GLY A 96 12.06 -7.95 -13.44
N ASN A 97 10.86 -8.34 -13.85
CA ASN A 97 10.18 -7.74 -15.00
C ASN A 97 9.47 -6.42 -14.63
N LEU A 98 9.99 -5.31 -15.15
CA LEU A 98 9.45 -3.98 -14.91
C LEU A 98 8.10 -3.74 -15.62
N GLU A 99 7.81 -4.44 -16.71
CA GLU A 99 6.53 -4.27 -17.42
C GLU A 99 5.35 -4.78 -16.56
N LEU A 100 5.56 -5.86 -15.81
CA LEU A 100 4.55 -6.37 -14.87
C LEU A 100 4.30 -5.44 -13.69
N LEU A 101 5.27 -4.60 -13.31
CA LEU A 101 5.10 -3.62 -12.24
C LEU A 101 4.29 -2.40 -12.68
N LYS A 102 4.31 -2.06 -13.97
CA LYS A 102 3.54 -0.93 -14.52
C LYS A 102 2.05 -1.22 -14.63
N ILE A 103 1.66 -2.50 -14.75
CA ILE A 103 0.27 -2.88 -14.90
C ILE A 103 -0.49 -2.67 -13.57
N PRO A 104 -1.61 -1.91 -13.57
CA PRO A 104 -2.54 -1.92 -12.45
C PRO A 104 -3.22 -3.29 -12.40
N ASN A 105 -2.75 -4.16 -11.50
CA ASN A 105 -3.25 -5.52 -11.38
C ASN A 105 -4.56 -5.58 -10.57
N PHE A 106 -5.38 -6.59 -10.87
CA PHE A 106 -6.66 -6.85 -10.21
C PHE A 106 -6.62 -8.10 -9.33
N LEU A 107 -5.43 -8.51 -8.88
CA LEU A 107 -5.25 -9.75 -8.12
C LEU A 107 -5.96 -9.74 -6.75
N HIS A 108 -6.26 -8.56 -6.20
CA HIS A 108 -7.06 -8.39 -4.98
C HIS A 108 -8.57 -8.42 -5.25
N LEU A 109 -9.02 -8.18 -6.50
CA LEU A 109 -10.42 -8.12 -6.89
C LEU A 109 -10.85 -9.37 -7.66
N THR A 110 -10.46 -10.54 -7.16
CA THR A 110 -10.94 -11.82 -7.72
C THR A 110 -12.43 -12.03 -7.42
N PRO A 111 -13.17 -12.80 -8.24
CA PRO A 111 -14.59 -13.04 -8.00
C PRO A 111 -14.91 -13.61 -6.61
N VAL A 112 -14.01 -14.42 -6.05
CA VAL A 112 -14.12 -14.96 -4.69
C VAL A 112 -13.99 -13.85 -3.63
N ALA A 113 -13.04 -12.93 -3.81
CA ALA A 113 -12.89 -11.78 -2.93
C ALA A 113 -14.12 -10.86 -3.00
N ILE A 114 -14.59 -10.54 -4.20
CA ILE A 114 -15.76 -9.65 -4.41
C ILE A 114 -17.00 -10.22 -3.72
N LYS A 115 -17.28 -11.52 -3.85
CA LYS A 115 -18.43 -12.15 -3.17
C LYS A 115 -18.33 -12.02 -1.65
N LYS A 116 -17.15 -12.28 -1.07
CA LYS A 116 -16.90 -12.11 0.37
C LYS A 116 -17.06 -10.65 0.81
N HIS A 117 -16.52 -9.70 0.05
CA HIS A 117 -16.63 -8.27 0.34
C HIS A 117 -18.07 -7.78 0.26
N CYS A 118 -18.79 -8.10 -0.82
CA CYS A 118 -20.20 -7.74 -0.97
C CYS A 118 -21.06 -8.35 0.13
N GLN A 119 -20.79 -9.59 0.56
CA GLN A 119 -21.51 -10.21 1.66
C GLN A 119 -21.35 -9.43 2.98
N ALA A 120 -20.14 -8.96 3.29
CA ALA A 120 -19.91 -8.12 4.47
C ALA A 120 -20.49 -6.69 4.33
N LEU A 121 -20.60 -6.18 3.10
CA LEU A 121 -21.16 -4.86 2.84
C LEU A 121 -22.69 -4.81 2.85
N LYS A 122 -23.37 -5.97 2.72
CA LYS A 122 -24.84 -6.04 2.71
C LYS A 122 -25.48 -5.48 3.97
N ASP A 123 -24.82 -5.62 5.12
CA ASP A 123 -25.33 -5.11 6.40
C ASP A 123 -25.43 -3.57 6.44
N PHE A 124 -24.73 -2.87 5.53
CA PHE A 124 -24.79 -1.41 5.40
C PHE A 124 -25.82 -0.94 4.36
N CYS A 125 -26.38 -1.84 3.56
CA CYS A 125 -27.35 -1.49 2.52
C CYS A 125 -28.77 -1.46 3.10
N THR A 126 -29.58 -0.53 2.61
CA THR A 126 -31.02 -0.46 2.90
C THR A 126 -31.83 -0.93 1.71
N GLU A 127 -32.94 -1.62 1.94
CA GLU A 127 -33.85 -2.03 0.87
C GLU A 127 -34.47 -0.82 0.18
N TRP A 128 -34.62 -0.90 -1.15
CA TRP A 128 -35.33 0.11 -1.92
C TRP A 128 -36.86 -0.03 -1.71
N PRO A 129 -37.62 1.07 -1.52
CA PRO A 129 -39.05 1.01 -1.28
C PRO A 129 -39.82 0.39 -2.46
N ALA A 130 -40.49 -0.75 -2.20
CA ALA A 130 -41.25 -1.49 -3.22
C ALA A 130 -42.43 -0.71 -3.84
N ALA A 131 -42.94 0.32 -3.15
CA ALA A 131 -43.99 1.20 -3.68
C ALA A 131 -43.52 2.02 -4.90
N LEU A 132 -42.21 2.28 -5.01
CA LEU A 132 -41.57 3.06 -6.07
C LEU A 132 -41.01 2.17 -7.18
N GLY A 133 -41.83 1.22 -7.65
CA GLY A 133 -41.44 0.28 -8.71
C GLY A 133 -41.50 0.85 -10.14
N SER A 134 -42.01 2.06 -10.33
CA SER A 134 -42.05 2.75 -11.63
C SER A 134 -41.78 4.24 -11.48
N ASP A 135 -41.14 4.82 -12.50
CA ASP A 135 -40.74 6.23 -12.50
C ASP A 135 -41.95 7.18 -12.41
N GLU A 136 -43.11 6.79 -12.98
CA GLU A 136 -44.36 7.56 -12.86
C GLU A 136 -44.83 7.74 -11.41
N LYS A 137 -44.63 6.72 -10.57
CA LYS A 137 -44.95 6.80 -9.13
C LYS A 137 -43.94 7.67 -8.39
N CYS A 138 -42.66 7.60 -8.77
CA CYS A 138 -41.61 8.48 -8.25
C CYS A 138 -41.96 9.94 -8.55
N ALA A 139 -42.30 10.28 -9.80
CA ALA A 139 -42.65 11.64 -10.19
C ALA A 139 -43.92 12.18 -9.48
N LYS A 140 -44.90 11.30 -9.20
CA LYS A 140 -46.13 11.69 -8.48
C LYS A 140 -45.87 12.00 -7.00
N HIS A 141 -45.01 11.22 -6.33
CA HIS A 141 -44.72 11.39 -4.90
C HIS A 141 -43.57 12.36 -4.62
N PHE A 142 -42.62 12.49 -5.55
CA PHE A 142 -41.43 13.32 -5.47
C PHE A 142 -41.29 14.17 -6.74
N PRO A 143 -41.97 15.33 -6.83
CA PRO A 143 -41.99 16.17 -8.04
C PRO A 143 -40.73 17.03 -8.22
N ILE A 144 -39.79 17.00 -7.28
CA ILE A 144 -38.55 17.77 -7.31
C ILE A 144 -37.38 16.80 -7.38
N GLU A 145 -36.51 17.01 -8.35
CA GLU A 145 -35.24 16.30 -8.51
C GLU A 145 -34.07 17.23 -8.17
N THR A 146 -33.03 16.70 -7.56
CA THR A 146 -31.82 17.48 -7.21
C THR A 146 -30.60 16.77 -7.77
N ASP A 147 -30.01 17.37 -8.80
CA ASP A 147 -28.81 16.84 -9.44
C ASP A 147 -27.56 17.29 -8.69
N THR A 148 -26.70 16.34 -8.32
CA THR A 148 -25.41 16.63 -7.67
C THR A 148 -24.30 15.88 -8.36
N ALA A 149 -23.22 16.58 -8.74
CA ALA A 149 -22.07 15.99 -9.41
C ALA A 149 -20.86 15.88 -8.48
N ASN A 150 -20.35 14.66 -8.30
CA ASN A 150 -19.14 14.38 -7.50
C ASN A 150 -17.99 13.91 -8.40
N TYR A 151 -16.77 14.37 -8.10
CA TYR A 151 -15.58 14.08 -8.90
C TYR A 151 -14.50 13.44 -8.03
N VAL A 152 -13.89 12.36 -8.53
CA VAL A 152 -12.76 11.68 -7.88
C VAL A 152 -11.54 11.80 -8.79
N SER A 153 -10.45 12.38 -8.27
CA SER A 153 -9.19 12.54 -8.99
C SER A 153 -8.02 12.02 -8.15
N SER A 154 -6.95 11.60 -8.82
CA SER A 154 -5.69 11.30 -8.16
C SER A 154 -4.93 12.61 -7.87
N GLY A 155 -4.65 12.90 -6.60
CA GLY A 155 -3.85 14.06 -6.21
C GLY A 155 -4.04 14.44 -4.74
N PRO A 156 -3.25 15.41 -4.22
CA PRO A 156 -3.36 15.85 -2.84
C PRO A 156 -4.61 16.72 -2.59
N SER A 157 -5.14 17.37 -3.63
CA SER A 157 -6.35 18.21 -3.51
C SER A 157 -7.58 17.44 -3.95
N VAL A 158 -8.58 17.40 -3.06
CA VAL A 158 -9.92 16.85 -3.33
C VAL A 158 -10.86 17.92 -3.91
N ARG A 159 -10.44 19.19 -3.94
CA ARG A 159 -11.30 20.30 -4.36
C ARG A 159 -11.48 20.30 -5.87
N ASN A 160 -12.73 20.27 -6.33
CA ASN A 160 -13.11 20.51 -7.71
C ASN A 160 -14.17 21.63 -7.77
N PRO A 161 -13.90 22.76 -8.46
CA PRO A 161 -14.87 23.86 -8.55
C PRO A 161 -16.16 23.47 -9.27
N LYS A 162 -16.14 22.44 -10.14
CA LYS A 162 -17.32 21.94 -10.85
C LYS A 162 -18.33 21.22 -9.95
N ALA A 163 -17.98 20.91 -8.70
CA ALA A 163 -18.87 20.23 -7.76
C ALA A 163 -19.86 21.18 -7.06
N ARG A 164 -19.74 22.50 -7.26
CA ARG A 164 -20.57 23.53 -6.59
C ARG A 164 -21.84 23.90 -7.37
N GLY A 165 -22.36 22.98 -8.19
CA GLY A 165 -23.62 23.17 -8.91
C GLY A 165 -24.72 23.66 -7.97
#